data_AF-A0A2V9XBY9-F1
#
_entry.id   AF-A0A2V9XBY9-F1
#
_cell.length_a   1.000
_cell.length_b   1.000
_cell.length_c   1.000
_cell.angle_alpha   90.00
_cell.angle_beta   90.00
_cell.angle_gamma   90.00
#
_symmetry.space_group_name_H-M   'P 1'
#
loop_
_entity.id
_entity.type
_entity.pdbx_description
1 polymer ?
#
loop_
_entity_poly.entity_id
_entity_poly.type
_entity_poly.pdbx_seq_one_letter_code
_entity_poly.pdbx_strand_id
1 'polypeptide(L)'
;MLALGAIAALTTVLSSLLPALLVGRVNPQAALQAASRGVGSRSVGGKLSGALVAAEVALSTLLLVGTGLLFHTLWNLGKARLGFETANVTTFTAMPADAAGFSAMAVSEDTANAPASVATLTYQPVLERMRRVPGIESAALITAPPLSGWDLNSDFKIVGQPDDPENPRSTRVTAVSGDCARTFGTPVVRGRMINDDDVASSPFVTVINEAFARKYFKGKDPLGMQIKLGGKDTGMLKPYTIVGVLGDQADHNVGAEVQPFLMLPQQQVPTTSLFYQALLKTIVHFAVKTKGNVPVAAEMRSVFHEVAPSVALDEFQTMQKAVDQNTFSQRLGLYLVGSFARNSWAIAAARSGFAWR
;
A
#
# COMPACT_ATOMS: atom_id res chain seq x y z
N MET A 1 18.49 1.61 19.92
CA MET A 1 17.79 1.63 21.23
C MET A 1 18.72 1.91 22.42
N LEU A 2 19.90 1.30 22.53
CA LEU A 2 20.83 1.53 23.67
C LEU A 2 21.33 3.00 23.81
N ALA A 3 21.60 3.67 22.69
CA ALA A 3 22.05 5.07 22.71
C ALA A 3 20.99 6.03 23.26
N LEU A 4 19.70 5.80 22.96
CA LEU A 4 18.60 6.62 23.50
C LEU A 4 18.43 6.42 25.01
N GLY A 5 18.56 5.18 25.48
CA GLY A 5 18.48 4.84 26.91
C GLY A 5 19.61 5.47 27.73
N ALA A 6 20.83 5.47 27.18
CA ALA A 6 21.98 6.10 27.81
C ALA A 6 21.82 7.62 27.91
N ILE A 7 21.32 8.27 26.86
CA ILE A 7 21.06 9.72 26.85
C ILE A 7 19.98 10.09 27.88
N ALA A 8 18.88 9.32 27.94
CA ALA A 8 17.81 9.54 28.90
C ALA A 8 18.29 9.38 30.36
N ALA A 9 19.03 8.31 30.65
CA ALA A 9 19.61 8.07 31.97
C ALA A 9 20.58 9.20 32.38
N LEU A 10 21.45 9.63 31.46
CA LEU A 10 22.41 10.70 31.71
C LEU A 10 21.69 12.03 32.00
N THR A 11 20.65 12.38 31.22
CA THR A 11 19.86 13.60 31.46
C THR A 11 19.11 13.56 32.79
N THR A 12 18.58 12.40 33.20
CA THR A 12 17.83 12.25 34.46
C THR A 12 18.76 12.38 35.69
N VAL A 13 19.96 11.82 35.58
CA VAL A 13 20.99 11.92 36.64
C VAL A 13 21.49 13.36 36.74
N LEU A 14 21.81 14.00 35.62
CA LEU A 14 22.30 15.38 35.62
C LEU A 14 21.25 16.38 36.15
N SER A 15 19.98 16.22 35.77
CA SER A 15 18.89 17.10 36.22
C SER A 15 18.51 16.92 37.69
N SER A 16 18.79 15.76 38.31
CA SER A 16 18.48 15.50 39.72
C SER A 16 19.65 15.82 40.67
N LEU A 17 20.90 15.72 40.21
CA LEU A 17 22.08 16.06 41.02
C LEU A 17 22.31 17.58 41.16
N LEU A 18 22.00 18.35 40.12
CA LEU A 18 22.23 19.81 40.09
C LEU A 18 21.45 20.59 41.18
N PRO A 19 20.14 20.34 41.40
CA PRO A 19 19.38 20.99 42.47
C PRO A 19 19.85 20.58 43.86
N ALA A 20 20.21 19.29 44.04
CA ALA A 20 20.65 18.75 45.33
C ALA A 20 21.97 19.39 45.81
N LEU A 21 22.91 19.62 44.89
CA LEU A 21 24.18 20.28 45.20
C LEU A 21 24.02 21.80 45.43
N LEU A 22 23.05 22.43 44.78
CA LEU A 22 22.75 23.85 44.96
C LEU A 22 22.05 24.13 46.29
N VAL A 23 21.16 23.24 46.76
CA VAL A 23 20.47 23.36 48.06
C VAL A 23 21.43 23.15 49.24
N GLY A 24 22.44 22.27 49.09
CA GLY A 24 23.43 22.02 50.14
C GLY A 24 24.36 23.21 50.48
N ARG A 25 24.40 24.26 49.64
CA ARG A 25 25.23 25.46 49.86
C ARG A 25 24.45 26.70 50.32
N VAL A 26 23.12 26.62 50.42
CA VAL A 26 22.28 27.75 50.84
C VAL A 26 21.93 27.61 52.30
N ASN A 27 22.50 28.49 53.12
CA ASN A 27 22.26 28.53 54.56
C ASN A 27 20.76 28.87 54.81
N PRO A 28 19.93 27.96 55.35
CA PRO A 28 18.46 28.10 55.39
C PRO A 28 18.00 29.34 56.16
N GLN A 29 18.82 29.81 57.12
CA GLN A 29 18.56 31.02 57.90
C GLN A 29 18.68 32.31 57.08
N ALA A 30 19.56 32.34 56.07
CA ALA A 30 19.71 33.49 55.17
C ALA A 30 18.58 33.58 54.14
N ALA A 31 18.02 32.43 53.72
CA ALA A 31 16.89 32.37 52.79
C ALA A 31 15.59 32.89 53.41
N LEU A 32 15.35 32.58 54.70
CA LEU A 32 14.19 33.09 55.46
C LEU A 32 14.26 34.61 55.70
N GLN A 33 15.46 35.17 55.93
CA GLN A 33 15.64 36.63 56.07
C GLN A 33 15.65 37.38 54.73
N ALA A 34 15.89 36.69 53.61
CA ALA A 34 15.80 37.27 52.27
C ALA A 34 14.36 37.31 51.75
N ALA A 35 13.49 36.40 52.20
CA ALA A 35 12.07 36.41 51.86
C ALA A 35 11.28 37.54 52.56
N SER A 36 11.76 38.02 53.72
CA SER A 36 11.08 39.06 54.51
C SER A 36 11.42 40.50 54.12
N ARG A 37 12.40 40.71 53.22
CA ARG A 37 12.74 42.04 52.69
C ARG A 37 12.40 42.07 51.20
N GLY A 38 11.34 42.81 50.87
CA GLY A 38 10.71 42.84 49.57
C GLY A 38 11.64 43.04 48.37
N VAL A 39 11.21 42.44 47.26
CA VAL A 39 11.43 42.82 45.85
C VAL A 39 12.68 43.69 45.61
N GLY A 40 13.81 43.08 45.26
CA GLY A 40 14.97 43.89 44.83
C GLY A 40 16.34 43.23 44.63
N SER A 41 16.52 41.92 44.80
CA SER A 41 17.82 41.29 44.50
C SER A 41 17.74 40.44 43.24
N ARG A 42 18.42 40.92 42.19
CA ARG A 42 18.64 40.25 40.91
C ARG A 42 19.57 39.05 41.13
N SER A 43 19.07 38.04 41.82
CA SER A 43 19.79 36.80 42.14
C SER A 43 20.20 36.09 40.86
N VAL A 44 21.48 35.75 40.76
CA VAL A 44 22.04 34.88 39.71
C VAL A 44 21.29 33.54 39.64
N GLY A 45 20.67 33.09 40.75
CA GLY A 45 19.80 31.92 40.80
C GLY A 45 18.44 32.09 40.10
N GLY A 46 17.88 33.30 40.02
CA GLY A 46 16.61 33.57 39.32
C GLY A 46 16.73 33.60 37.79
N LYS A 47 17.92 33.94 37.28
CA LYS A 47 18.21 33.92 35.84
C LYS A 47 18.50 32.51 35.33
N LEU A 48 19.21 31.68 36.12
CA LEU A 48 19.41 30.27 35.80
C LEU A 48 18.11 29.47 35.86
N SER A 49 17.25 29.72 36.86
CA SER A 49 15.92 29.09 36.93
C SER A 49 15.02 29.53 35.78
N GLY A 50 15.02 30.82 35.43
CA GLY A 50 14.28 31.33 34.26
C GLY A 50 14.74 30.73 32.94
N ALA A 51 16.06 30.53 32.74
CA ALA A 51 16.61 29.90 31.54
C ALA A 51 16.25 28.40 31.45
N LEU A 52 16.29 27.67 32.57
CA LEU A 52 15.88 26.27 32.63
C LEU A 52 14.38 26.11 32.35
N VAL A 53 13.54 26.98 32.92
CA VAL A 53 12.09 26.99 32.66
C VAL A 53 11.80 27.34 31.21
N ALA A 54 12.49 28.34 30.63
CA ALA A 54 12.33 28.69 29.22
C ALA A 54 12.75 27.53 28.29
N ALA A 55 13.84 26.82 28.62
CA ALA A 55 14.27 25.64 27.88
C ALA A 55 13.28 24.48 28.01
N GLU A 56 12.72 24.22 29.20
CA GLU A 56 11.70 23.21 29.43
C GLU A 56 10.42 23.51 28.64
N VAL A 57 9.94 24.75 28.66
CA VAL A 57 8.77 25.19 27.90
C VAL A 57 9.02 25.04 26.40
N ALA A 58 10.17 25.50 25.90
CA ALA A 58 10.54 25.38 24.49
C ALA A 58 10.67 23.92 24.02
N LEU A 59 11.24 23.04 24.85
CA LEU A 59 11.34 21.61 24.55
C LEU A 59 9.96 20.95 24.56
N SER A 60 9.12 21.31 25.53
CA SER A 60 7.75 20.79 25.65
C SER A 60 6.87 21.23 24.49
N THR A 61 6.97 22.48 24.05
CA THR A 61 6.24 22.96 22.86
C THR A 61 6.74 22.30 21.59
N LEU A 62 8.06 22.12 21.43
CA LEU A 62 8.62 21.41 20.27
C LEU A 62 8.12 19.95 20.21
N LEU A 63 8.15 19.24 21.34
CA LEU A 63 7.63 17.88 21.45
C LEU A 63 6.12 17.82 21.19
N LEU A 64 5.35 18.77 21.72
CA LEU A 64 3.91 18.84 21.51
C LEU A 64 3.57 19.10 20.04
N VAL A 65 4.26 20.03 19.39
CA VAL A 65 4.09 20.32 17.96
C VAL A 65 4.48 19.12 17.10
N GLY A 66 5.62 18.48 17.39
CA GLY A 66 6.05 17.27 16.68
C GLY A 66 5.05 16.11 16.84
N THR A 67 4.54 15.92 18.04
CA THR A 67 3.52 14.90 18.35
C THR A 67 2.19 15.20 17.64
N GLY A 68 1.75 16.45 17.64
CA GLY A 68 0.54 16.89 16.96
C GLY A 68 0.63 16.74 15.45
N LEU A 69 1.77 17.09 14.85
CA LEU A 69 2.04 16.87 13.42
C LEU A 69 2.04 15.39 13.06
N LEU A 70 2.69 14.55 13.87
CA LEU A 70 2.72 13.10 13.65
C LEU A 70 1.30 12.50 13.75
N PHE A 71 0.52 12.90 14.77
CA PHE A 71 -0.87 12.49 14.91
C PHE A 71 -1.72 12.93 13.71
N HIS A 72 -1.58 14.18 13.27
CA HIS A 72 -2.30 14.72 12.12
C HIS A 72 -1.95 13.96 10.83
N THR A 73 -0.66 13.66 10.63
CA THR A 73 -0.16 12.93 9.46
C THR A 73 -0.73 11.52 9.42
N LEU A 74 -0.65 10.79 10.54
CA LEU A 74 -1.17 9.42 10.65
C LEU A 74 -2.71 9.37 10.53
N TRP A 75 -3.41 10.37 11.06
CA TRP A 75 -4.87 10.48 10.94
C TRP A 75 -5.31 10.71 9.49
N ASN A 76 -4.61 11.59 8.76
CA ASN A 76 -4.89 11.82 7.34
C ASN A 76 -4.57 10.58 6.50
N LEU A 77 -3.55 9.81 6.87
CA LEU A 77 -3.16 8.58 6.19
C LEU A 77 -4.24 7.48 6.32
N GLY A 78 -4.90 7.40 7.48
CA GLY A 78 -6.06 6.51 7.68
C GLY A 78 -7.30 6.90 6.85
N LYS A 79 -7.35 8.12 6.31
CA LYS A 79 -8.39 8.60 5.37
C LYS A 79 -7.93 8.65 3.92
N ALA A 80 -6.73 8.15 3.63
CA ALA A 80 -6.22 8.13 2.26
C ALA A 80 -7.17 7.35 1.35
N ARG A 81 -7.45 7.91 0.18
CA ARG A 81 -8.31 7.25 -0.82
C ARG A 81 -7.57 6.02 -1.33
N LEU A 82 -8.11 4.84 -1.04
CA LEU A 82 -7.55 3.57 -1.50
C LEU A 82 -7.77 3.35 -3.00
N GLY A 83 -8.84 3.90 -3.58
CA GLY A 83 -9.19 3.68 -4.99
C GLY A 83 -9.77 2.29 -5.30
N PHE A 84 -9.98 1.48 -4.27
CA PHE A 84 -10.67 0.19 -4.32
C PHE A 84 -11.48 -0.03 -3.04
N GLU A 85 -12.45 -0.93 -3.11
CA GLU A 85 -13.29 -1.39 -2.01
C GLU A 85 -12.61 -2.51 -1.23
N THR A 86 -12.68 -2.44 0.10
CA THR A 86 -12.17 -3.48 1.01
C THR A 86 -13.27 -4.39 1.55
N ALA A 87 -14.52 -3.92 1.52
CA ALA A 87 -15.65 -4.57 2.17
C ALA A 87 -16.04 -5.85 1.42
N ASN A 88 -16.10 -6.96 2.15
CA ASN A 88 -16.50 -8.28 1.65
C ASN A 88 -15.66 -8.82 0.47
N VAL A 89 -14.47 -8.25 0.24
CA VAL A 89 -13.51 -8.74 -0.77
C VAL A 89 -12.46 -9.60 -0.08
N THR A 90 -12.37 -10.86 -0.51
CA THR A 90 -11.34 -11.81 -0.08
C THR A 90 -10.45 -12.15 -1.26
N THR A 91 -9.14 -12.06 -1.06
CA THR A 91 -8.14 -12.52 -2.02
C THR A 91 -7.49 -13.81 -1.53
N PHE A 92 -7.01 -14.62 -2.46
CA PHE A 92 -6.25 -15.83 -2.18
C PHE A 92 -5.33 -16.16 -3.35
N THR A 93 -4.23 -16.85 -3.07
CA THR A 93 -3.29 -17.31 -4.09
C THR A 93 -3.71 -18.65 -4.66
N ALA A 94 -3.41 -18.84 -5.94
CA ALA A 94 -3.56 -20.10 -6.63
C ALA A 94 -2.26 -20.41 -7.39
N MET A 95 -1.73 -21.61 -7.15
CA MET A 95 -0.47 -22.10 -7.69
C MET A 95 -0.72 -23.36 -8.52
N PRO A 96 -0.57 -23.31 -9.86
CA PRO A 96 -0.64 -24.50 -10.69
C PRO A 96 0.47 -25.52 -10.33
N ALA A 97 0.15 -26.81 -10.27
CA ALA A 97 1.15 -27.85 -9.99
C ALA A 97 2.25 -27.96 -11.05
N ASP A 98 2.00 -27.51 -12.27
CA ASP A 98 2.98 -27.43 -13.35
C ASP A 98 3.76 -26.10 -13.37
N ALA A 99 3.74 -25.34 -12.27
CA ALA A 99 4.56 -24.15 -12.10
C ALA A 99 6.05 -24.53 -12.14
N ALA A 100 6.62 -24.54 -13.35
CA ALA A 100 8.00 -24.93 -13.61
C ALA A 100 9.05 -23.92 -13.08
N GLY A 101 8.61 -22.90 -12.33
CA GLY A 101 9.40 -21.71 -12.03
C GLY A 101 9.88 -21.02 -13.30
N PHE A 102 10.85 -20.12 -13.18
CA PHE A 102 11.47 -19.42 -14.32
C PHE A 102 12.32 -20.33 -15.22
N SER A 103 12.38 -21.64 -14.94
CA SER A 103 13.30 -22.61 -15.55
C SER A 103 12.94 -23.01 -16.98
N ALA A 104 11.69 -22.78 -17.42
CA ALA A 104 11.16 -23.18 -18.72
C ALA A 104 10.78 -21.98 -19.62
N MET A 105 11.51 -20.88 -19.53
CA MET A 105 11.30 -19.70 -20.38
C MET A 105 11.84 -19.94 -21.79
N ALA A 106 10.96 -20.29 -22.73
CA ALA A 106 11.26 -20.29 -24.15
C ALA A 106 10.36 -19.26 -24.85
N VAL A 107 10.97 -18.19 -25.36
CA VAL A 107 10.27 -17.20 -26.18
C VAL A 107 10.22 -17.71 -27.61
N SER A 108 9.02 -17.77 -28.18
CA SER A 108 8.81 -18.18 -29.57
C SER A 108 7.97 -17.16 -30.32
N GLU A 109 8.40 -16.82 -31.52
CA GLU A 109 7.59 -16.04 -32.47
C GLU A 109 6.55 -16.92 -33.18
N ASP A 110 6.70 -18.25 -33.16
CA ASP A 110 5.72 -19.18 -33.73
C ASP A 110 4.49 -19.30 -32.82
N THR A 111 3.45 -18.58 -33.22
CA THR A 111 2.15 -18.59 -32.55
C THR A 111 1.19 -19.65 -33.10
N ALA A 112 1.52 -20.29 -34.24
CA ALA A 112 0.65 -21.28 -34.88
C ALA A 112 0.63 -22.61 -34.11
N ASN A 113 1.75 -22.96 -33.48
CA ASN A 113 1.88 -24.16 -32.63
C ASN A 113 1.88 -23.83 -31.12
N ALA A 114 1.38 -22.66 -30.75
CA ALA A 114 1.36 -22.21 -29.37
C ALA A 114 0.49 -23.15 -28.50
N PRO A 115 0.98 -23.58 -27.32
CA PRO A 115 0.19 -24.42 -26.43
C PRO A 115 -1.05 -23.67 -25.95
N ALA A 116 -2.10 -24.43 -25.64
CA ALA A 116 -3.33 -23.88 -25.09
C ALA A 116 -3.07 -23.13 -23.77
N SER A 117 -3.73 -21.98 -23.61
CA SER A 117 -3.54 -21.10 -22.45
C SER A 117 -4.20 -21.66 -21.19
N VAL A 118 -3.48 -21.64 -20.06
CA VAL A 118 -4.00 -21.96 -18.72
C VAL A 118 -5.11 -20.99 -18.32
N ALA A 119 -5.06 -19.75 -18.81
CA ALA A 119 -6.14 -18.78 -18.60
C ALA A 119 -7.45 -19.27 -19.22
N THR A 120 -7.40 -19.89 -20.39
CA THR A 120 -8.59 -20.41 -21.10
C THR A 120 -9.00 -21.78 -20.59
N LEU A 121 -8.05 -22.70 -20.37
CA LEU A 121 -8.33 -24.08 -19.99
C LEU A 121 -8.70 -24.25 -18.52
N THR A 122 -8.16 -23.40 -17.64
CA THR A 122 -8.26 -23.58 -16.19
C THR A 122 -8.90 -22.37 -15.52
N TYR A 123 -8.35 -21.18 -15.68
CA TYR A 123 -8.81 -20.02 -14.90
C TYR A 123 -10.19 -19.53 -15.32
N GLN A 124 -10.51 -19.53 -16.61
CA GLN A 124 -11.83 -19.13 -17.09
C GLN A 124 -12.95 -20.06 -16.57
N PRO A 125 -12.87 -21.40 -16.71
CA PRO A 125 -13.86 -22.30 -16.09
C PRO A 125 -13.98 -22.15 -14.58
N VAL A 126 -12.86 -21.95 -13.87
CA VAL A 126 -12.85 -21.70 -12.42
C VAL A 126 -13.62 -20.42 -12.10
N LEU A 127 -13.36 -19.30 -12.80
CA LEU A 127 -14.06 -18.03 -12.59
C LEU A 127 -15.57 -18.18 -12.85
N GLU A 128 -15.95 -18.87 -13.93
CA GLU A 128 -17.36 -19.15 -14.24
C GLU A 128 -18.04 -19.96 -13.14
N ARG A 129 -17.35 -20.96 -12.57
CA ARG A 129 -17.88 -21.76 -11.47
C ARG A 129 -17.98 -20.95 -10.17
N MET A 130 -16.98 -20.14 -9.85
CA MET A 130 -16.98 -19.24 -8.68
C MET A 130 -18.17 -18.27 -8.74
N ARG A 131 -18.42 -17.65 -9.90
CA ARG A 131 -19.54 -16.71 -10.11
C ARG A 131 -20.92 -17.35 -9.88
N ARG A 132 -21.04 -18.69 -9.95
CA ARG A 132 -22.29 -19.44 -9.72
C ARG A 132 -22.50 -19.86 -8.27
N VAL A 133 -21.53 -19.67 -7.38
CA VAL A 133 -21.67 -20.01 -5.96
C VAL A 133 -22.65 -19.03 -5.30
N PRO A 134 -23.70 -19.51 -4.59
CA PRO A 134 -24.63 -18.63 -3.88
C PRO A 134 -23.91 -17.70 -2.89
N GLY A 135 -24.23 -16.41 -2.95
CA GLY A 135 -23.62 -15.39 -2.08
C GLY A 135 -22.33 -14.77 -2.63
N ILE A 136 -21.77 -15.27 -3.75
CA ILE A 136 -20.71 -14.56 -4.48
C ILE A 136 -21.35 -13.51 -5.40
N GLU A 137 -20.91 -12.26 -5.28
CA GLU A 137 -21.36 -11.15 -6.13
C GLU A 137 -20.53 -11.05 -7.41
N SER A 138 -19.22 -11.19 -7.28
CA SER A 138 -18.27 -11.19 -8.39
C SER A 138 -16.98 -11.88 -7.99
N ALA A 139 -16.29 -12.43 -8.99
CA ALA A 139 -14.99 -13.05 -8.83
C ALA A 139 -14.09 -12.60 -9.97
N ALA A 140 -12.81 -12.40 -9.68
CA ALA A 140 -11.83 -11.98 -10.67
C ALA A 140 -10.47 -12.61 -10.42
N LEU A 141 -9.72 -12.84 -11.49
CA LEU A 141 -8.29 -13.10 -11.46
C LEU A 141 -7.54 -11.77 -11.60
N ILE A 142 -6.48 -11.61 -10.81
CA ILE A 142 -5.50 -10.52 -10.92
C ILE A 142 -4.12 -11.05 -10.50
N THR A 143 -3.07 -10.67 -11.22
CA THR A 143 -1.72 -11.19 -10.92
C THR A 143 -0.95 -10.31 -9.93
N ALA A 144 -1.35 -9.05 -9.80
CA ALA A 144 -0.77 -8.07 -8.88
C ALA A 144 -1.90 -7.30 -8.16
N PRO A 145 -2.63 -7.93 -7.21
CA PRO A 145 -3.69 -7.25 -6.49
C PRO A 145 -3.14 -6.05 -5.68
N PRO A 146 -3.97 -5.02 -5.41
CA PRO A 146 -3.57 -3.91 -4.56
C PRO A 146 -3.04 -4.39 -3.21
N LEU A 147 -1.98 -3.75 -2.70
CA LEU A 147 -1.31 -4.03 -1.41
C LEU A 147 -0.68 -5.42 -1.27
N SER A 148 -0.58 -6.19 -2.35
CA SER A 148 -0.04 -7.56 -2.28
C SER A 148 1.49 -7.64 -2.31
N GLY A 149 2.16 -6.56 -2.73
CA GLY A 149 3.61 -6.52 -2.92
C GLY A 149 4.11 -7.23 -4.18
N TRP A 150 3.20 -7.82 -4.97
CA TRP A 150 3.51 -8.46 -6.23
C TRP A 150 3.56 -7.45 -7.36
N ASP A 151 4.68 -7.39 -8.05
CA ASP A 151 4.90 -6.48 -9.16
C ASP A 151 5.66 -7.13 -10.30
N LEU A 152 5.26 -6.76 -11.52
CA LEU A 152 6.03 -6.99 -12.72
C LEU A 152 6.13 -5.69 -13.48
N ASN A 153 7.34 -5.16 -13.59
CA ASN A 153 7.61 -3.99 -14.41
C ASN A 153 8.02 -4.41 -15.81
N SER A 154 7.57 -3.64 -16.79
CA SER A 154 7.96 -3.79 -18.17
C SER A 154 8.28 -2.43 -18.77
N ASP A 155 9.30 -2.42 -19.61
CA ASP A 155 9.49 -1.33 -20.54
C ASP A 155 8.36 -1.31 -21.57
N PHE A 156 8.03 -0.13 -22.06
CA PHE A 156 6.98 0.04 -23.04
C PHE A 156 7.24 1.23 -23.97
N LYS A 157 6.64 1.17 -25.16
CA LYS A 157 6.66 2.25 -26.14
C LYS A 157 5.23 2.66 -26.45
N ILE A 158 5.00 3.95 -26.64
CA ILE A 158 3.72 4.47 -27.15
C ILE A 158 3.88 4.66 -28.65
N VAL A 159 3.08 3.96 -29.44
CA VAL A 159 3.13 4.03 -30.90
C VAL A 159 2.86 5.48 -31.34
N GLY A 160 3.73 6.00 -32.21
CA GLY A 160 3.66 7.39 -32.69
C GLY A 160 4.26 8.43 -31.74
N GLN A 161 4.88 8.04 -30.62
CA GLN A 161 5.69 8.94 -29.80
C GLN A 161 7.19 8.62 -29.94
N PRO A 162 8.08 9.64 -29.89
CA PRO A 162 9.51 9.41 -29.82
C PRO A 162 9.87 8.58 -28.59
N ASP A 163 10.76 7.62 -28.81
CA ASP A 163 11.35 6.80 -27.76
C ASP A 163 12.69 7.40 -27.35
N ASP A 164 13.05 7.23 -26.07
CA ASP A 164 14.31 7.70 -25.51
C ASP A 164 15.10 6.48 -25.00
N PRO A 165 16.12 6.02 -25.76
CA PRO A 165 16.92 4.87 -25.37
C PRO A 165 17.71 5.07 -24.07
N GLU A 166 18.02 6.31 -23.68
CA GLU A 166 18.76 6.61 -22.45
C GLU A 166 17.84 6.61 -21.22
N ASN A 167 16.54 6.79 -21.42
CA ASN A 167 15.54 6.79 -20.36
C ASN A 167 14.30 5.97 -20.77
N PRO A 168 14.43 4.63 -20.82
CA PRO A 168 13.34 3.76 -21.22
C PRO A 168 12.16 3.93 -20.27
N ARG A 169 10.95 4.01 -20.85
CA ARG A 169 9.73 4.11 -20.06
C ARG A 169 9.41 2.76 -19.49
N SER A 170 9.34 2.68 -18.17
CA SER A 170 8.89 1.48 -17.45
C SER A 170 7.57 1.74 -16.73
N THR A 171 6.74 0.71 -16.66
CA THR A 171 5.46 0.73 -15.96
C THR A 171 5.15 -0.67 -15.45
N ARG A 172 4.29 -0.71 -14.43
CA ARG A 172 3.79 -1.97 -13.92
C ARG A 172 2.74 -2.59 -14.84
N VAL A 173 2.84 -3.90 -15.01
CA VAL A 173 1.95 -4.72 -15.84
C VAL A 173 1.29 -5.77 -14.97
N THR A 174 -0.04 -5.89 -15.09
CA THR A 174 -0.79 -6.98 -14.47
C THR A 174 -1.74 -7.61 -15.47
N ALA A 175 -1.95 -8.93 -15.36
CA ALA A 175 -3.00 -9.61 -16.10
C ALA A 175 -4.25 -9.73 -15.23
N VAL A 176 -5.43 -9.52 -15.84
CA VAL A 176 -6.72 -9.53 -15.15
C VAL A 176 -7.79 -10.24 -15.95
N SER A 177 -8.79 -10.77 -15.26
CA SER A 177 -10.09 -11.13 -15.83
C SER A 177 -11.04 -9.92 -15.93
N GLY A 178 -12.11 -10.02 -16.72
CA GLY A 178 -13.01 -8.90 -17.00
C GLY A 178 -13.68 -8.26 -15.76
N ASP A 179 -14.04 -9.05 -14.74
CA ASP A 179 -14.73 -8.54 -13.56
C ASP A 179 -13.81 -7.86 -12.53
N CYS A 180 -12.51 -7.68 -12.81
CA CYS A 180 -11.56 -7.15 -11.84
C CYS A 180 -11.98 -5.79 -11.25
N ALA A 181 -12.33 -4.83 -12.10
CA ALA A 181 -12.77 -3.50 -11.64
C ALA A 181 -14.05 -3.57 -10.80
N ARG A 182 -14.98 -4.47 -11.15
CA ARG A 182 -16.23 -4.68 -10.41
C ARG A 182 -15.97 -5.30 -9.03
N THR A 183 -15.10 -6.31 -8.97
CA THR A 183 -14.76 -7.02 -7.73
C THR A 183 -14.05 -6.12 -6.73
N PHE A 184 -13.14 -5.27 -7.20
CA PHE A 184 -12.44 -4.29 -6.36
C PHE A 184 -13.18 -2.95 -6.25
N GLY A 185 -14.33 -2.76 -6.88
CA GLY A 185 -15.05 -1.48 -6.89
C GLY A 185 -14.22 -0.31 -7.46
N THR A 186 -13.25 -0.60 -8.32
CA THR A 186 -12.41 0.43 -8.95
C THR A 186 -13.19 1.09 -10.09
N PRO A 187 -13.38 2.42 -10.07
CA PRO A 187 -14.19 3.09 -11.09
C PRO A 187 -13.48 3.12 -12.45
N VAL A 188 -14.23 2.87 -13.52
CA VAL A 188 -13.80 3.17 -14.90
C VAL A 188 -14.09 4.64 -15.14
N VAL A 189 -13.04 5.46 -15.27
CA VAL A 189 -13.14 6.92 -15.44
C VAL A 189 -13.46 7.28 -16.89
N ARG A 190 -12.86 6.58 -17.86
CA ARG A 190 -13.11 6.76 -19.29
C ARG A 190 -13.04 5.43 -20.03
N GLY A 191 -13.76 5.32 -21.15
CA GLY A 191 -13.76 4.13 -22.00
C GLY A 191 -14.45 2.95 -21.34
N ARG A 192 -13.90 1.74 -21.51
CA ARG A 192 -14.44 0.49 -20.95
C ARG A 192 -13.39 -0.31 -20.20
N MET A 193 -13.84 -1.17 -19.29
CA MET A 193 -13.00 -2.20 -18.70
C MET A 193 -12.74 -3.35 -19.69
N ILE A 194 -11.72 -4.15 -19.38
CA ILE A 194 -11.52 -5.48 -19.96
C ILE A 194 -12.77 -6.34 -19.71
N ASN A 195 -13.14 -7.19 -20.66
CA ASN A 195 -14.26 -8.13 -20.54
C ASN A 195 -13.87 -9.53 -21.06
N ASP A 196 -14.80 -10.47 -20.97
CA ASP A 196 -14.57 -11.87 -21.35
C ASP A 196 -14.46 -12.07 -22.89
N ASP A 197 -14.81 -11.06 -23.71
CA ASP A 197 -14.66 -11.07 -25.18
C ASP A 197 -13.26 -10.60 -25.64
N ASP A 198 -12.46 -10.05 -24.72
CA ASP A 198 -11.07 -9.64 -24.97
C ASP A 198 -10.15 -10.88 -24.94
N VAL A 199 -10.28 -11.70 -25.98
CA VAL A 199 -9.58 -12.98 -26.17
C VAL A 199 -8.44 -12.89 -27.19
N ALA A 200 -7.61 -13.93 -27.31
CA ALA A 200 -6.44 -13.93 -28.20
C ALA A 200 -6.76 -13.71 -29.70
N SER A 201 -7.98 -14.01 -30.15
CA SER A 201 -8.45 -13.79 -31.52
C SER A 201 -9.08 -12.42 -31.77
N SER A 202 -9.33 -11.63 -30.72
CA SER A 202 -9.84 -10.27 -30.85
C SER A 202 -8.70 -9.24 -30.87
N PRO A 203 -8.97 -7.96 -31.22
CA PRO A 203 -7.95 -6.92 -31.12
C PRO A 203 -7.36 -6.84 -29.71
N PHE A 204 -6.05 -6.66 -29.62
CA PHE A 204 -5.33 -6.63 -28.36
C PHE A 204 -5.60 -5.31 -27.64
N VAL A 205 -6.05 -5.38 -26.39
CA VAL A 205 -6.49 -4.21 -25.61
C VAL A 205 -5.85 -4.13 -24.25
N THR A 206 -5.70 -2.92 -23.73
CA THR A 206 -5.20 -2.67 -22.38
C THR A 206 -6.00 -1.55 -21.71
N VAL A 207 -5.99 -1.56 -20.39
CA VAL A 207 -6.59 -0.52 -19.55
C VAL A 207 -5.48 0.06 -18.68
N ILE A 208 -5.43 1.39 -18.55
CA ILE A 208 -4.42 2.10 -17.76
C ILE A 208 -5.07 2.82 -16.58
N ASN A 209 -4.31 3.32 -15.62
CA ASN A 209 -4.85 4.26 -14.63
C ASN A 209 -4.69 5.73 -15.02
N GLU A 210 -5.35 6.61 -14.26
CA GLU A 210 -5.23 8.06 -14.42
C GLU A 210 -3.78 8.55 -14.27
N ALA A 211 -2.99 7.99 -13.34
CA ALA A 211 -1.57 8.35 -13.17
C ALA A 211 -0.75 8.08 -14.45
N PHE A 212 -0.98 6.95 -15.12
CA PHE A 212 -0.37 6.66 -16.42
C PHE A 212 -0.78 7.68 -17.48
N ALA A 213 -2.07 7.97 -17.58
CA ALA A 213 -2.60 8.93 -18.53
C ALA A 213 -1.99 10.33 -18.33
N ARG A 214 -1.94 10.81 -17.07
CA ARG A 214 -1.34 12.11 -16.72
C ARG A 214 0.14 12.17 -17.07
N LYS A 215 0.91 11.13 -16.71
CA LYS A 215 2.37 11.10 -16.90
C LYS A 215 2.77 11.07 -18.36
N TYR A 216 2.14 10.21 -19.17
CA TYR A 216 2.64 9.93 -20.52
C TYR A 216 1.85 10.60 -21.67
N PHE A 217 0.61 11.05 -21.42
CA PHE A 217 -0.19 11.71 -22.46
C PHE A 217 -0.32 13.22 -22.26
N LYS A 218 0.11 13.78 -21.11
CA LYS A 218 0.19 15.23 -20.85
C LYS A 218 -1.07 16.00 -21.27
N GLY A 219 -2.25 15.45 -21.00
CA GLY A 219 -3.55 16.04 -21.32
C GLY A 219 -4.15 15.63 -22.68
N LYS A 220 -3.43 14.89 -23.52
CA LYS A 220 -4.00 14.25 -24.72
C LYS A 220 -4.87 13.05 -24.32
N ASP A 221 -5.87 12.73 -25.14
CA ASP A 221 -6.70 11.55 -24.91
C ASP A 221 -5.88 10.26 -25.12
N PRO A 222 -5.74 9.40 -24.10
CA PRO A 222 -5.05 8.13 -24.25
C PRO A 222 -5.87 7.06 -24.98
N LEU A 223 -7.21 7.20 -25.07
CA LEU A 223 -8.06 6.17 -25.68
C LEU A 223 -7.73 5.99 -27.17
N GLY A 224 -7.69 4.73 -27.62
CA GLY A 224 -7.34 4.37 -29.00
C GLY A 224 -5.84 4.41 -29.32
N MET A 225 -5.01 4.94 -28.41
CA MET A 225 -3.56 4.93 -28.57
C MET A 225 -3.03 3.52 -28.29
N GLN A 226 -1.92 3.17 -28.95
CA GLN A 226 -1.34 1.83 -28.87
C GLN A 226 -0.06 1.83 -28.03
N ILE A 227 0.04 0.84 -27.15
CA ILE A 227 1.22 0.55 -26.33
C ILE A 227 1.87 -0.74 -26.84
N LYS A 228 3.18 -0.69 -27.10
CA LYS A 228 4.00 -1.89 -27.32
C LYS A 228 4.73 -2.23 -26.03
N LEU A 229 4.47 -3.40 -25.46
CA LEU A 229 5.11 -3.87 -24.24
C LEU A 229 6.36 -4.68 -24.56
N GLY A 230 7.44 -4.40 -23.84
CA GLY A 230 8.73 -5.05 -24.03
C GLY A 230 9.25 -4.95 -25.46
N GLY A 231 9.84 -6.03 -25.93
CA GLY A 231 10.46 -6.15 -27.25
C GLY A 231 10.22 -7.52 -27.86
N LYS A 232 10.88 -7.81 -28.99
CA LYS A 232 10.82 -9.15 -29.60
C LYS A 232 11.27 -10.23 -28.61
N ASP A 233 12.27 -9.90 -27.80
CA ASP A 233 12.88 -10.81 -26.83
C ASP A 233 11.94 -11.20 -25.68
N THR A 234 10.80 -10.50 -25.49
CA THR A 234 9.81 -10.85 -24.47
C THR A 234 8.63 -11.66 -25.01
N GLY A 235 8.52 -11.82 -26.34
CA GLY A 235 7.39 -12.47 -27.01
C GLY A 235 6.11 -11.62 -27.09
N MET A 236 6.17 -10.35 -26.67
CA MET A 236 5.05 -9.40 -26.76
C MET A 236 5.07 -8.68 -28.12
N LEU A 237 4.67 -9.40 -29.17
CA LEU A 237 4.86 -8.95 -30.55
C LEU A 237 3.83 -7.91 -31.01
N LYS A 238 2.59 -7.99 -30.52
CA LYS A 238 1.48 -7.14 -30.96
C LYS A 238 1.32 -5.93 -30.03
N PRO A 239 1.00 -4.73 -30.57
CA PRO A 239 0.63 -3.58 -29.76
C PRO A 239 -0.76 -3.77 -29.14
N TYR A 240 -0.95 -3.23 -27.94
CA TYR A 240 -2.21 -3.21 -27.21
C TYR A 240 -2.86 -1.82 -27.30
N THR A 241 -4.12 -1.78 -27.68
CA THR A 241 -4.89 -0.52 -27.78
C THR A 241 -5.48 -0.16 -26.42
N ILE A 242 -5.28 1.08 -25.98
CA ILE A 242 -5.88 1.57 -24.74
C ILE A 242 -7.37 1.74 -24.95
N VAL A 243 -8.19 0.97 -24.22
CA VAL A 243 -9.66 1.01 -24.32
C VAL A 243 -10.34 1.60 -23.09
N GLY A 244 -9.59 1.82 -22.01
CA GLY A 244 -10.12 2.35 -20.77
C GLY A 244 -9.08 3.02 -19.88
N VAL A 245 -9.57 3.90 -19.01
CA VAL A 245 -8.82 4.52 -17.92
C VAL A 245 -9.54 4.22 -16.61
N LEU A 246 -8.87 3.54 -15.69
CA LEU A 246 -9.32 3.29 -14.32
C LEU A 246 -8.92 4.41 -13.38
N GLY A 247 -9.69 4.57 -12.31
CA GLY A 247 -9.35 5.44 -11.20
C GLY A 247 -8.02 5.04 -10.55
N ASP A 248 -7.33 6.04 -10.02
CA ASP A 248 -6.10 5.82 -9.26
C ASP A 248 -6.36 4.99 -8.00
N GLN A 249 -5.49 4.01 -7.76
CA GLN A 249 -5.54 3.11 -6.62
C GLN A 249 -4.22 3.06 -5.86
N ALA A 250 -4.30 2.81 -4.56
CA ALA A 250 -3.14 2.53 -3.73
C ALA A 250 -2.47 1.26 -4.23
N ASP A 251 -1.13 1.29 -4.23
CA ASP A 251 -0.32 0.26 -4.84
C ASP A 251 0.33 -0.62 -3.77
N HIS A 252 1.60 -0.40 -3.45
CA HIS A 252 2.30 -1.12 -2.37
C HIS A 252 1.97 -0.59 -0.99
N ASN A 253 1.80 0.73 -0.88
CA ASN A 253 1.70 1.42 0.40
C ASN A 253 0.51 2.36 0.37
N VAL A 254 -0.34 2.28 1.38
CA VAL A 254 -1.44 3.21 1.57
C VAL A 254 -0.89 4.61 1.81
N GLY A 255 -1.31 5.55 0.96
CA GLY A 255 -0.90 6.96 1.03
C GLY A 255 0.44 7.29 0.35
N ALA A 256 1.10 6.32 -0.28
CA ALA A 256 2.22 6.62 -1.18
C ALA A 256 1.73 7.23 -2.49
N GLU A 257 2.67 7.78 -3.27
CA GLU A 257 2.37 8.29 -4.61
C GLU A 257 1.87 7.17 -5.53
N VAL A 258 0.74 7.41 -6.19
CA VAL A 258 0.12 6.44 -7.10
C VAL A 258 1.00 6.22 -8.32
N GLN A 259 1.38 4.98 -8.55
CA GLN A 259 2.22 4.60 -9.67
C GLN A 259 1.41 4.34 -10.95
N PRO A 260 1.96 4.67 -12.14
CA PRO A 260 1.40 4.25 -13.43
C PRO A 260 1.36 2.72 -13.58
N PHE A 261 0.21 2.18 -13.97
CA PHE A 261 0.10 0.78 -14.33
C PHE A 261 -0.75 0.57 -15.59
N LEU A 262 -0.62 -0.63 -16.14
CA LEU A 262 -1.51 -1.16 -17.17
C LEU A 262 -1.99 -2.57 -16.83
N MET A 263 -3.21 -2.85 -17.25
CA MET A 263 -3.90 -4.13 -17.11
C MET A 263 -4.06 -4.77 -18.49
N LEU A 264 -3.75 -6.05 -18.58
CA LEU A 264 -3.91 -6.89 -19.77
C LEU A 264 -5.01 -7.93 -19.54
N PRO A 265 -5.84 -8.24 -20.53
CA PRO A 265 -6.72 -9.41 -20.46
C PRO A 265 -5.87 -10.67 -20.32
N GLN A 266 -6.15 -11.49 -19.31
CA GLN A 266 -5.43 -12.75 -19.09
C GLN A 266 -5.44 -13.67 -20.33
N GLN A 267 -6.50 -13.59 -21.13
CA GLN A 267 -6.65 -14.40 -22.34
C GLN A 267 -5.85 -13.86 -23.55
N GLN A 268 -5.35 -12.63 -23.47
CA GLN A 268 -4.52 -12.01 -24.53
C GLN A 268 -3.03 -12.09 -24.23
N VAL A 269 -2.62 -12.58 -23.06
CA VAL A 269 -1.19 -12.79 -22.77
C VAL A 269 -0.67 -13.98 -23.59
N PRO A 270 0.26 -13.78 -24.55
CA PRO A 270 0.68 -14.85 -25.46
C PRO A 270 1.41 -15.97 -24.74
N THR A 271 1.04 -17.23 -24.98
CA THR A 271 1.63 -18.38 -24.27
C THR A 271 3.12 -18.60 -24.53
N THR A 272 3.64 -18.00 -25.60
CA THR A 272 5.06 -17.99 -25.97
C THR A 272 5.84 -16.79 -25.42
N SER A 273 5.22 -15.96 -24.58
CA SER A 273 5.85 -14.77 -23.99
C SER A 273 6.42 -15.03 -22.60
N LEU A 274 7.45 -14.27 -22.21
CA LEU A 274 7.96 -14.27 -20.84
C LEU A 274 6.89 -13.82 -19.83
N PHE A 275 6.00 -12.93 -20.27
CA PHE A 275 4.87 -12.44 -19.48
C PHE A 275 3.92 -13.56 -19.10
N TYR A 276 3.63 -14.49 -20.01
CA TYR A 276 2.76 -15.61 -19.70
C TYR A 276 3.33 -16.50 -18.59
N GLN A 277 4.64 -16.76 -18.65
CA GLN A 277 5.32 -17.52 -17.61
C GLN A 277 5.27 -16.78 -16.26
N ALA A 278 5.64 -15.49 -16.25
CA ALA A 278 5.72 -14.69 -15.05
C ALA A 278 4.36 -14.35 -14.42
N LEU A 279 3.34 -14.09 -15.24
CA LEU A 279 2.03 -13.61 -14.80
C LEU A 279 1.02 -14.73 -14.58
N LEU A 280 1.08 -15.84 -15.34
CA LEU A 280 -0.01 -16.83 -15.36
C LEU A 280 0.40 -18.26 -15.00
N LYS A 281 1.69 -18.60 -15.03
CA LYS A 281 2.21 -19.95 -14.75
C LYS A 281 2.94 -20.10 -13.41
N THR A 282 3.04 -19.04 -12.62
CA THR A 282 3.68 -19.04 -11.30
C THR A 282 2.62 -18.99 -10.20
N ILE A 283 2.29 -17.79 -9.72
CA ILE A 283 1.32 -17.53 -8.67
C ILE A 283 0.34 -16.52 -9.25
N VAL A 284 -0.94 -16.87 -9.25
CA VAL A 284 -2.01 -15.94 -9.58
C VAL A 284 -2.86 -15.68 -8.34
N HIS A 285 -3.49 -14.53 -8.29
CA HIS A 285 -4.44 -14.22 -7.23
C HIS A 285 -5.86 -14.22 -7.77
N PHE A 286 -6.76 -14.74 -6.96
CA PHE A 286 -8.18 -14.61 -7.18
C PHE A 286 -8.76 -13.68 -6.12
N ALA A 287 -9.69 -12.84 -6.52
CA ALA A 287 -10.46 -11.97 -5.66
C ALA A 287 -11.93 -12.34 -5.76
N VAL A 288 -12.61 -12.40 -4.62
CA VAL A 288 -14.02 -12.73 -4.52
C VAL A 288 -14.72 -11.69 -3.67
N LYS A 289 -15.75 -11.07 -4.23
CA LYS A 289 -16.65 -10.19 -3.52
C LYS A 289 -17.91 -10.97 -3.12
N THR A 290 -18.29 -10.89 -1.86
CA THR A 290 -19.40 -11.67 -1.30
C THR A 290 -20.53 -10.79 -0.77
N LYS A 291 -21.73 -11.36 -0.72
CA LYS A 291 -22.89 -10.81 -0.02
C LYS A 291 -23.11 -11.59 1.27
N GLY A 292 -22.90 -10.92 2.40
CA GLY A 292 -23.06 -11.52 3.72
C GLY A 292 -21.89 -12.43 4.11
N ASN A 293 -22.15 -13.37 5.02
CA ASN A 293 -21.12 -14.24 5.58
C ASN A 293 -21.04 -15.56 4.78
N VAL A 294 -20.19 -15.58 3.77
CA VAL A 294 -19.90 -16.78 2.96
C VAL A 294 -18.57 -17.38 3.43
N PRO A 295 -18.47 -18.70 3.66
CA PRO A 295 -17.20 -19.35 4.01
C PRO A 295 -16.29 -19.47 2.77
N VAL A 296 -15.77 -18.35 2.28
CA VAL A 296 -15.03 -18.23 1.00
C VAL A 296 -13.96 -19.31 0.85
N ALA A 297 -13.15 -19.54 1.88
CA ALA A 297 -12.07 -20.53 1.80
C ALA A 297 -12.56 -21.97 1.56
N ALA A 298 -13.70 -22.35 2.14
CA ALA A 298 -14.28 -23.68 1.93
C ALA A 298 -14.89 -23.80 0.53
N GLU A 299 -15.68 -22.81 0.12
CA GLU A 299 -16.32 -22.77 -1.19
C GLU A 299 -15.28 -22.77 -2.32
N MET A 300 -14.23 -21.94 -2.23
CA MET A 300 -13.20 -21.88 -3.26
C MET A 300 -12.40 -23.16 -3.35
N ARG A 301 -12.06 -23.79 -2.21
CA ARG A 301 -11.43 -25.13 -2.23
C ARG A 301 -12.32 -26.17 -2.92
N SER A 302 -13.63 -26.14 -2.69
CA SER A 302 -14.57 -27.04 -3.37
C SER A 302 -14.60 -26.79 -4.87
N VAL A 303 -14.66 -25.53 -5.31
CA VAL A 303 -14.66 -25.15 -6.73
C VAL A 303 -13.38 -25.62 -7.43
N PHE A 304 -12.22 -25.37 -6.83
CA PHE A 304 -10.94 -25.79 -7.39
C PHE A 304 -10.80 -27.32 -7.39
N HIS A 305 -11.29 -28.02 -6.36
CA HIS A 305 -11.27 -29.48 -6.37
C HIS A 305 -12.10 -30.09 -7.52
N GLU A 306 -13.22 -29.45 -7.89
CA GLU A 306 -14.09 -29.88 -8.99
C GLU A 306 -13.50 -29.55 -10.37
N VAL A 307 -12.99 -28.33 -10.55
CA VAL A 307 -12.63 -27.80 -11.88
C VAL A 307 -11.13 -27.91 -12.18
N ALA A 308 -10.28 -27.73 -11.17
CA ALA A 308 -8.83 -27.58 -11.32
C ALA A 308 -8.08 -28.24 -10.13
N PRO A 309 -8.21 -29.57 -9.93
CA PRO A 309 -7.69 -30.26 -8.74
C PRO A 309 -6.16 -30.21 -8.62
N SER A 310 -5.45 -29.89 -9.70
CA SER A 310 -4.01 -29.73 -9.75
C SER A 310 -3.53 -28.34 -9.29
N VAL A 311 -4.42 -27.44 -8.86
CA VAL A 311 -4.06 -26.09 -8.41
C VAL A 311 -4.14 -26.02 -6.89
N ALA A 312 -3.04 -25.65 -6.24
CA ALA A 312 -2.98 -25.44 -4.81
C ALA A 312 -3.47 -24.03 -4.45
N LEU A 313 -4.26 -23.91 -3.37
CA LEU A 313 -4.77 -22.64 -2.88
C LEU A 313 -4.16 -22.29 -1.52
N ASP A 314 -3.75 -21.04 -1.34
CA ASP A 314 -3.23 -20.53 -0.07
C ASP A 314 -3.59 -19.05 0.18
N GLU A 315 -3.14 -18.49 1.30
CA GLU A 315 -3.16 -17.06 1.62
C GLU A 315 -4.55 -16.39 1.53
N PHE A 316 -5.60 -17.07 1.99
CA PHE A 316 -6.93 -16.47 2.10
C PHE A 316 -6.90 -15.28 3.07
N GLN A 317 -7.13 -14.09 2.53
CA GLN A 317 -7.09 -12.83 3.29
C GLN A 317 -8.15 -11.85 2.81
N THR A 318 -8.74 -11.10 3.73
CA THR A 318 -9.66 -10.01 3.35
C THR A 318 -8.86 -8.77 2.96
N MET A 319 -9.37 -7.99 2.01
CA MET A 319 -8.74 -6.71 1.65
C MET A 319 -8.69 -5.73 2.83
N GLN A 320 -9.63 -5.84 3.77
CA GLN A 320 -9.57 -5.10 5.03
C GLN A 320 -8.33 -5.46 5.86
N LYS A 321 -8.02 -6.75 5.98
CA LYS A 321 -6.82 -7.22 6.67
C LYS A 321 -5.54 -6.79 5.95
N ALA A 322 -5.52 -6.82 4.61
CA ALA A 322 -4.38 -6.34 3.82
C ALA A 322 -4.10 -4.84 4.07
N VAL A 323 -5.14 -4.00 4.11
CA VAL A 323 -5.04 -2.58 4.48
C VAL A 323 -4.54 -2.41 5.92
N ASP A 324 -5.09 -3.18 6.86
CA ASP A 324 -4.70 -3.09 8.28
C ASP A 324 -3.23 -3.50 8.50
N GLN A 325 -2.73 -4.51 7.77
CA GLN A 325 -1.33 -4.93 7.80
C GLN A 325 -0.42 -3.86 7.18
N ASN A 326 -0.82 -3.28 6.04
CA ASN A 326 -0.05 -2.24 5.38
C ASN A 326 0.06 -0.96 6.21
N THR A 327 -1.01 -0.62 6.94
CA THR A 327 -1.07 0.57 7.82
C THR A 327 -0.63 0.28 9.26
N PHE A 328 -0.16 -0.94 9.58
CA PHE A 328 0.12 -1.36 10.95
C PHE A 328 1.17 -0.48 11.64
N SER A 329 2.33 -0.26 11.00
CA SER A 329 3.41 0.57 11.53
C SER A 329 2.97 2.02 11.78
N GLN A 330 2.07 2.53 10.95
CA GLN A 330 1.50 3.87 11.06
C GLN A 330 0.53 3.95 12.24
N ARG A 331 -0.33 2.95 12.43
CA ARG A 331 -1.27 2.88 13.56
C ARG A 331 -0.56 2.70 14.90
N LEU A 332 0.52 1.93 14.97
CA LEU A 332 1.32 1.77 16.19
C LEU A 332 1.86 3.13 16.67
N GLY A 333 2.34 3.95 15.73
CA GLY A 333 2.73 5.33 16.02
C GLY A 333 1.59 6.17 16.59
N LEU A 334 0.37 6.04 16.03
CA LEU A 334 -0.81 6.77 16.50
C LEU A 334 -1.22 6.35 17.91
N TYR A 335 -1.19 5.05 18.22
CA TYR A 335 -1.48 4.54 19.56
C TYR A 335 -0.43 4.96 20.59
N LEU A 336 0.85 4.91 20.24
CA LEU A 336 1.93 5.36 21.10
C LEU A 336 1.80 6.86 21.38
N VAL A 337 1.64 7.68 20.34
CA VAL A 337 1.40 9.13 20.46
C VAL A 337 0.16 9.43 21.29
N GLY A 338 -0.97 8.76 21.01
CA GLY A 338 -2.21 8.93 21.76
C GLY A 338 -2.06 8.54 23.23
N SER A 339 -1.28 7.49 23.53
CA SER A 339 -0.99 7.07 24.90
C SER A 339 -0.11 8.09 25.63
N PHE A 340 0.92 8.65 24.97
CA PHE A 340 1.75 9.71 25.54
C PHE A 340 0.95 11.00 25.78
N ALA A 341 0.13 11.42 24.81
CA ALA A 341 -0.73 12.59 24.96
C ALA A 341 -1.71 12.42 26.14
N ARG A 342 -2.30 11.22 26.29
CA ARG A 342 -3.18 10.90 27.43
C ARG A 342 -2.43 10.96 28.77
N ASN A 343 -1.24 10.36 28.84
CA ASN A 343 -0.41 10.39 30.05
C ASN A 343 0.05 11.81 30.40
N SER A 344 0.48 12.61 29.41
CA SER A 344 0.85 14.01 29.59
C SER A 344 -0.33 14.86 30.08
N TRP A 345 -1.52 14.66 29.53
CA TRP A 345 -2.73 15.33 29.99
C TRP A 345 -3.08 14.95 31.43
N ALA A 346 -2.99 13.66 31.79
CA ALA A 346 -3.23 13.19 33.15
C ALA A 346 -2.25 13.81 34.17
N ILE A 347 -0.96 13.92 33.83
CA ILE A 347 0.05 14.56 34.69
C ILE A 347 -0.23 16.06 34.85
N ALA A 348 -0.59 16.76 33.77
CA ALA A 348 -0.93 18.18 33.81
C ALA A 348 -2.20 18.45 34.64
N ALA A 349 -3.21 17.59 34.53
CA ALA A 349 -4.42 17.64 35.34
C ALA A 349 -4.13 17.39 36.83
N ALA A 350 -3.26 16.43 37.16
CA ALA A 350 -2.86 16.16 38.55
C ALA A 350 -2.09 17.34 39.18
N ARG A 351 -1.21 18.01 38.42
CA ARG A 351 -0.47 19.19 38.90
C ARG A 351 -1.36 20.41 39.11
N SER A 352 -2.34 20.64 38.24
CA SER A 352 -3.29 21.76 38.39
C SER A 352 -4.29 21.54 39.54
N GLY A 353 -4.61 20.29 39.88
CA GLY A 353 -5.39 19.95 41.07
C GLY A 353 -4.66 20.19 42.41
N PHE A 354 -3.32 20.27 42.40
CA PHE A 354 -2.52 20.56 43.60
C PHE A 354 -2.31 22.07 43.85
N ALA A 355 -2.63 22.91 42.86
CA ALA A 355 -2.46 24.37 42.95
C ALA A 355 -3.63 25.11 43.67
N TRP A 356 -4.66 24.38 44.13
CA TRP A 356 -5.84 24.92 44.82
C TRP A 356 -6.14 24.22 46.17
N ARG A 357 -5.09 23.87 46.92
CA ARG A 357 -5.16 23.54 48.34
C ARG A 357 -4.05 24.26 49.08
#